data_AF-A0A2V6QYU7-F1
#
_entry.id   AF-A0A2V6QYU7-F1
#
_cell.length_a   1.000
_cell.length_b   1.000
_cell.length_c   1.000
_cell.angle_alpha   90.00
_cell.angle_beta   90.00
_cell.angle_gamma   90.00
#
_symmetry.space_group_name_H-M   'P 1'
#
loop_
_entity.id
_entity.type
_entity.pdbx_description
1 polymer ?
#
loop_
_entity_poly.entity_id
_entity_poly.type
_entity_poly.pdbx_seq_one_letter_code
_entity_poly.pdbx_strand_id
1 'polypeptide(L)'
;MARPLAQQYTALFGRPWAVWGSAVLVATVNVFLFAFDRPWTASDGLRNWGDWALTGVGLVRRPDLLPPWLYSGSLLNLGVLLGGAAGALCAREFAIRVPARGELVKGAAGGVLMGVGATLAFGCNIGGFFSATSALSLAGLGMMLALGVGAFLGLRYLLWETQHRPAWSEAGGRVYLQ
;
A
#
# COMPACT_ATOMS: atom_id res chain seq x y z
N MET A 1 16.04 17.85 -34.86
CA MET A 1 15.07 16.73 -34.93
C MET A 1 14.39 16.59 -33.57
N ALA A 2 13.16 17.11 -33.43
CA ALA A 2 12.36 16.92 -32.23
C ALA A 2 12.04 15.43 -32.10
N ARG A 3 12.42 14.77 -31.00
CA ARG A 3 12.12 13.36 -30.77
C ARG A 3 10.65 13.26 -30.36
N PRO A 4 9.71 12.81 -31.22
CA PRO A 4 8.28 12.76 -30.87
C PRO A 4 8.02 11.88 -29.64
N LEU A 5 8.85 10.87 -29.44
CA LEU A 5 8.82 9.97 -28.28
C LEU A 5 9.18 10.67 -26.96
N ALA A 6 9.98 11.74 -26.99
CA ALA A 6 10.39 12.44 -25.76
C ALA A 6 9.22 13.21 -25.13
N GLN A 7 8.33 13.76 -25.95
CA GLN A 7 7.13 14.44 -25.46
C GLN A 7 6.13 13.45 -24.85
N GLN A 8 5.92 12.31 -25.52
CA GLN A 8 5.05 11.23 -25.01
C GLN A 8 5.59 10.65 -23.70
N TYR A 9 6.89 10.39 -23.62
CA TYR A 9 7.54 9.92 -22.40
C TYR A 9 7.36 10.90 -21.23
N THR A 10 7.56 12.20 -21.48
CA THR A 10 7.40 13.24 -20.45
C THR A 10 5.95 13.39 -20.02
N ALA A 11 4.99 13.25 -20.93
CA ALA A 11 3.57 13.25 -20.58
C ALA A 11 3.17 12.02 -19.76
N LEU A 12 3.77 10.85 -20.03
CA LEU A 12 3.41 9.60 -19.39
C LEU A 12 4.09 9.43 -18.00
N PHE A 13 5.36 9.81 -17.87
CA PHE A 13 6.17 9.56 -16.67
C PHE A 13 6.67 10.81 -15.98
N GLY A 14 6.76 11.94 -16.68
CA GLY A 14 7.31 13.19 -16.14
C GLY A 14 6.25 14.10 -15.49
N ARG A 15 4.96 13.74 -15.55
CA ARG A 15 3.88 14.52 -14.95
C ARG A 15 2.91 13.61 -14.19
N PRO A 16 2.37 14.08 -13.04
CA PRO A 16 1.31 13.36 -12.37
C PRO A 16 0.08 13.29 -13.27
N TRP A 17 -0.51 12.10 -13.36
CA TRP A 17 -1.71 11.90 -14.15
C TRP A 17 -2.90 12.62 -13.52
N ALA A 18 -3.86 13.03 -14.35
CA ALA A 18 -5.12 13.55 -13.85
C ALA A 18 -5.83 12.50 -12.99
N VAL A 19 -6.40 12.92 -11.85
CA VAL A 19 -7.06 12.05 -10.87
C VAL A 19 -8.08 11.12 -11.53
N TRP A 20 -8.88 11.65 -12.45
CA TRP A 20 -9.87 10.89 -13.20
C TRP A 20 -9.28 9.74 -14.01
N GLY A 21 -8.14 9.97 -14.70
CA GLY A 21 -7.49 8.94 -15.49
C GLY A 21 -6.99 7.77 -14.64
N SER A 22 -6.34 8.08 -13.51
CA SER A 22 -5.94 7.06 -12.54
C SER A 22 -7.13 6.35 -11.89
N ALA A 23 -8.21 7.08 -11.56
CA ALA A 23 -9.38 6.51 -10.92
C ALA A 23 -10.12 5.52 -11.83
N VAL A 24 -10.30 5.87 -13.11
CA VAL A 24 -10.89 4.98 -14.11
C VAL A 24 -10.04 3.73 -14.27
N LEU A 25 -8.71 3.88 -14.42
CA LEU A 25 -7.82 2.73 -14.59
C LEU A 25 -7.87 1.78 -13.40
N VAL A 26 -7.79 2.30 -12.16
CA VAL A 26 -7.89 1.49 -10.93
C VAL A 26 -9.26 0.81 -10.82
N ALA A 27 -10.35 1.54 -11.11
CA ALA A 27 -11.69 0.97 -11.11
C ALA A 27 -11.85 -0.15 -12.13
N THR A 28 -11.37 0.06 -13.35
CA THR A 28 -11.38 -0.95 -14.41
C THR A 28 -10.61 -2.19 -14.00
N VAL A 29 -9.40 -2.05 -13.44
CA VAL A 29 -8.61 -3.19 -12.95
C VAL A 29 -9.33 -3.94 -11.83
N ASN A 30 -9.93 -3.23 -10.87
CA ASN A 30 -10.70 -3.87 -9.81
C ASN A 30 -11.92 -4.63 -10.33
N VAL A 31 -12.66 -4.08 -11.29
CA VAL A 31 -13.81 -4.75 -11.92
C VAL A 31 -13.36 -6.01 -12.66
N PHE A 32 -12.27 -5.95 -13.41
CA PHE A 32 -11.73 -7.14 -14.08
C PHE A 32 -11.28 -8.21 -13.08
N LEU A 33 -10.57 -7.84 -12.01
CA LEU A 33 -10.19 -8.78 -10.95
C LEU A 33 -11.41 -9.43 -10.30
N PHE A 34 -12.44 -8.64 -10.01
CA PHE A 34 -13.70 -9.12 -9.46
C PHE A 34 -14.44 -10.06 -10.41
N ALA A 35 -14.37 -9.81 -11.72
CA ALA A 35 -15.00 -10.64 -12.74
C ALA A 35 -14.32 -12.00 -12.94
N PHE A 36 -12.99 -12.09 -12.75
CA PHE A 36 -12.22 -13.29 -13.08
C PHE A 36 -11.83 -14.18 -11.89
N ASP A 37 -11.59 -13.63 -10.69
CA ASP A 37 -11.11 -14.43 -9.55
C ASP A 37 -11.67 -13.91 -8.22
N ARG A 38 -11.34 -12.67 -7.85
CA ARG A 38 -11.63 -12.11 -6.52
C ARG A 38 -11.48 -10.59 -6.49
N PRO A 39 -12.14 -9.90 -5.53
CA PRO A 39 -11.90 -8.48 -5.31
C PRO A 39 -10.42 -8.19 -5.05
N TRP A 40 -9.95 -7.01 -5.49
CA TRP A 40 -8.58 -6.59 -5.25
C TRP A 40 -8.33 -6.47 -3.74
N THR A 41 -7.46 -7.33 -3.21
CA THR A 41 -7.10 -7.37 -1.79
C THR A 41 -5.58 -7.46 -1.63
N ALA A 42 -5.01 -6.56 -0.83
CA ALA A 42 -3.60 -6.61 -0.47
C ALA A 42 -3.37 -7.40 0.84
N SER A 43 -4.34 -7.34 1.76
CA SER A 43 -4.27 -7.99 3.06
C SER A 43 -4.14 -9.50 2.96
N ASP A 44 -4.82 -10.14 2.02
CA ASP A 44 -4.80 -11.61 1.94
C ASP A 44 -3.46 -12.13 1.42
N GLY A 45 -2.82 -11.43 0.48
CA GLY A 45 -1.46 -11.74 0.04
C GLY A 45 -0.43 -11.56 1.16
N LEU A 46 -0.62 -10.52 1.99
CA LEU A 46 0.27 -10.23 3.12
C LEU A 46 0.08 -11.22 4.28
N ARG A 47 -1.16 -11.65 4.54
CA ARG A 47 -1.47 -12.73 5.50
C ARG A 47 -0.78 -14.03 5.12
N ASN A 48 -0.83 -14.41 3.83
CA ASN A 48 -0.11 -15.59 3.34
C ASN A 48 1.40 -15.52 3.60
N TRP A 49 2.02 -14.34 3.39
CA TRP A 49 3.45 -14.15 3.70
C TRP A 49 3.73 -14.21 5.20
N GLY A 50 2.85 -13.64 6.02
CA GLY A 50 2.93 -13.70 7.47
C GLY A 50 2.82 -15.13 8.01
N ASP A 51 1.87 -15.92 7.51
CA ASP A 51 1.70 -17.31 7.91
C ASP A 51 2.90 -18.17 7.48
N TRP A 52 3.49 -17.91 6.31
CA TRP A 52 4.75 -18.53 5.88
C TRP A 52 5.91 -18.17 6.81
N ALA A 53 6.04 -16.90 7.20
CA ALA A 53 7.08 -16.45 8.12
C ALA A 53 6.91 -17.12 9.51
N LEU A 54 5.69 -17.16 10.05
CA LEU A 54 5.40 -17.80 11.34
C LEU A 54 5.62 -19.31 11.31
N THR A 55 5.32 -19.95 10.18
CA THR A 55 5.57 -21.39 9.98
C THR A 55 7.06 -21.67 9.86
N GLY A 56 7.81 -20.83 9.15
CA GLY A 56 9.28 -20.94 9.05
C GLY A 56 10.00 -20.77 10.39
N VAL A 57 9.48 -19.92 11.28
CA VAL A 57 9.98 -19.75 12.65
C VAL A 57 9.49 -20.87 13.60
N GLY A 58 8.55 -21.71 13.15
CA GLY A 58 8.03 -22.84 13.92
C GLY A 58 7.00 -22.47 14.99
N LEU A 59 6.53 -21.22 15.01
CA LEU A 59 5.54 -20.72 15.97
C LEU A 59 4.11 -21.21 15.64
N VAL A 60 3.85 -21.49 14.37
CA VAL A 60 2.54 -21.90 13.88
C VAL A 60 2.75 -23.06 12.89
N ARG A 61 1.92 -24.11 12.97
CA ARG A 61 1.92 -25.19 11.97
C ARG A 61 0.62 -25.14 11.21
N ARG A 62 0.71 -24.78 9.95
CA ARG A 62 -0.39 -24.72 9.01
C ARG A 62 0.02 -25.56 7.79
N PRO A 63 -0.49 -26.79 7.66
CA PRO A 63 -0.09 -27.69 6.57
C PRO A 63 -0.68 -27.27 5.21
N ASP A 64 -1.69 -26.38 5.20
CA ASP A 64 -2.46 -26.02 4.02
C ASP A 64 -1.95 -24.75 3.30
N LEU A 65 -0.73 -24.28 3.59
CA LEU A 65 -0.21 -23.07 2.94
C LEU A 65 0.14 -23.33 1.47
N LEU A 66 -0.51 -22.58 0.59
CA LEU A 66 0.00 -22.40 -0.76
C LEU A 66 1.30 -21.59 -0.71
N PRO A 67 2.31 -21.95 -1.50
CA PRO A 67 3.53 -21.17 -1.57
C PRO A 67 3.23 -19.76 -2.11
N PRO A 68 3.96 -18.71 -1.68
CA PRO A 68 3.65 -17.33 -2.01
C PRO A 68 3.63 -17.01 -3.51
N TRP A 69 4.35 -17.78 -4.32
CA TRP A 69 4.38 -17.61 -5.78
C TRP A 69 3.19 -18.26 -6.51
N LEU A 70 2.45 -19.18 -5.86
CA LEU A 70 1.23 -19.78 -6.43
C LEU A 70 -0.04 -19.11 -5.92
N TYR A 71 0.05 -18.24 -4.91
CA TYR A 71 -1.11 -17.56 -4.34
C TYR A 71 -1.41 -16.26 -5.11
N SER A 72 -2.55 -16.18 -5.81
CA SER A 72 -2.88 -15.00 -6.64
C SER A 72 -2.84 -13.67 -5.87
N GLY A 73 -3.20 -13.64 -4.58
CA GLY A 73 -3.11 -12.43 -3.76
C GLY A 73 -1.67 -11.97 -3.51
N SER A 74 -0.74 -12.91 -3.39
CA SER A 74 0.69 -12.63 -3.26
C SER A 74 1.29 -12.18 -4.60
N LEU A 75 0.87 -12.77 -5.72
CA LEU A 75 1.22 -12.31 -7.07
C LEU A 75 0.74 -10.89 -7.35
N LEU A 76 -0.48 -10.53 -6.93
CA LEU A 76 -1.00 -9.16 -7.02
C LEU A 76 -0.15 -8.18 -6.21
N ASN A 77 0.21 -8.53 -4.97
CA ASN A 77 1.09 -7.70 -4.14
C ASN A 77 2.47 -7.51 -4.79
N LEU A 78 3.06 -8.58 -5.33
CA LEU A 78 4.32 -8.48 -6.08
C LEU A 78 4.16 -7.60 -7.33
N GLY A 79 3.06 -7.74 -8.06
CA GLY A 79 2.75 -6.91 -9.23
C GLY A 79 2.66 -5.42 -8.89
N VAL A 80 2.04 -5.08 -7.76
CA VAL A 80 1.98 -3.68 -7.28
C VAL A 80 3.36 -3.17 -6.87
N LEU A 81 4.16 -3.97 -6.17
CA LEU A 81 5.52 -3.58 -5.75
C LEU A 81 6.44 -3.38 -6.96
N LEU A 82 6.45 -4.33 -7.91
CA LEU A 82 7.26 -4.25 -9.12
C LEU A 82 6.77 -3.15 -10.07
N GLY A 83 5.45 -2.99 -10.22
CA GLY A 83 4.85 -1.94 -11.02
C GLY A 83 5.15 -0.54 -10.47
N GLY A 84 5.08 -0.36 -9.14
CA GLY A 84 5.46 0.89 -8.48
C GLY A 84 6.94 1.19 -8.63
N ALA A 85 7.81 0.18 -8.48
CA ALA A 85 9.25 0.34 -8.67
C ALA A 85 9.60 0.69 -10.14
N ALA A 86 9.00 0.00 -11.11
CA ALA A 86 9.17 0.31 -12.53
C ALA A 86 8.67 1.71 -12.86
N GLY A 87 7.52 2.12 -12.32
CA GLY A 87 6.98 3.46 -12.45
C GLY A 87 7.93 4.53 -11.91
N ALA A 88 8.48 4.34 -10.71
CA ALA A 88 9.44 5.26 -10.10
C ALA A 88 10.75 5.37 -10.89
N LEU A 89 11.25 4.26 -11.43
CA LEU A 89 12.44 4.23 -12.28
C LEU A 89 12.20 4.97 -13.61
N CYS A 90 11.05 4.74 -14.25
CA CYS A 90 10.66 5.46 -15.47
C CYS A 90 10.44 6.96 -15.22
N ALA A 91 9.87 7.32 -14.07
CA ALA A 91 9.72 8.71 -13.65
C ALA A 91 11.05 9.38 -13.23
N ARG A 92 12.11 8.59 -13.02
CA ARG A 92 13.41 9.02 -12.45
C ARG A 92 13.26 9.62 -11.05
N GLU A 93 12.28 9.15 -10.28
CA GLU A 93 12.01 9.58 -8.90
C GLU A 93 12.41 8.52 -7.87
N PHE A 94 13.07 7.45 -8.31
CA PHE A 94 13.53 6.38 -7.42
C PHE A 94 14.66 6.87 -6.52
N ALA A 95 14.40 6.91 -5.21
CA ALA A 95 15.37 7.27 -4.18
C ALA A 95 15.24 6.32 -2.98
N ILE A 96 16.37 5.86 -2.46
CA ILE A 96 16.40 5.02 -1.25
C ILE A 96 16.42 5.93 -0.03
N ARG A 97 15.29 5.99 0.68
CA ARG A 97 15.12 6.85 1.86
C ARG A 97 15.22 6.00 3.11
N VAL A 98 16.29 6.18 3.89
CA VAL A 98 16.43 5.55 5.20
C VAL A 98 15.91 6.54 6.25
N PRO A 99 14.78 6.24 6.92
CA PRO A 99 14.18 7.13 7.91
C PRO A 99 15.00 7.19 9.21
N ALA A 100 14.77 8.22 10.00
CA ALA A 100 15.32 8.33 11.35
C ALA A 100 14.83 7.18 12.26
N ARG A 101 15.58 6.88 13.32
CA ARG A 101 15.22 5.79 14.25
C ARG A 101 13.84 5.99 14.89
N GLY A 102 13.47 7.23 15.21
CA GLY A 102 12.16 7.54 15.76
C GLY A 102 11.02 7.26 14.78
N GLU A 103 11.21 7.66 13.51
CA GLU A 103 10.24 7.38 12.44
C GLU A 103 10.11 5.89 12.15
N LEU A 104 11.19 5.12 12.24
CA LEU A 104 11.15 3.66 12.09
C LEU A 104 10.27 3.00 13.18
N VAL A 105 10.42 3.42 14.44
CA VAL A 105 9.61 2.90 15.55
C VAL A 105 8.14 3.28 15.39
N LYS A 106 7.86 4.53 14.99
CA LYS A 106 6.49 4.98 14.69
C LYS A 106 5.88 4.20 13.53
N GLY A 107 6.65 3.98 12.46
CA GLY A 107 6.25 3.19 11.30
C GLY A 107 5.92 1.74 11.68
N ALA A 108 6.74 1.13 12.54
CA ALA A 108 6.48 -0.21 13.06
C ALA A 108 5.20 -0.24 13.92
N ALA A 109 5.03 0.71 14.84
CA ALA A 109 3.82 0.81 15.66
C ALA A 109 2.56 1.04 14.81
N GLY A 110 2.63 1.93 13.82
CA GLY A 110 1.56 2.16 12.84
C GLY A 110 1.24 0.91 12.02
N GLY A 111 2.26 0.18 11.57
CA GLY A 111 2.09 -1.09 10.86
C GLY A 111 1.38 -2.16 11.68
N VAL A 112 1.70 -2.29 12.96
CA VAL A 112 0.99 -3.20 13.88
C VAL A 112 -0.48 -2.80 14.01
N LEU A 113 -0.76 -1.52 14.24
CA LEU A 113 -2.14 -1.01 14.32
C LEU A 113 -2.92 -1.23 13.02
N MET A 114 -2.29 -0.99 11.86
CA MET A 114 -2.90 -1.28 10.55
C MET A 114 -3.20 -2.77 10.37
N GLY A 115 -2.29 -3.65 10.80
CA GLY A 115 -2.49 -5.10 10.75
C GLY A 115 -3.65 -5.56 11.62
N VAL A 116 -3.71 -5.10 12.87
CA VAL A 116 -4.82 -5.38 13.80
C VAL A 116 -6.14 -4.82 13.26
N GLY A 117 -6.15 -3.60 12.72
CA GLY A 117 -7.33 -3.02 12.09
C GLY A 117 -7.80 -3.84 10.88
N ALA A 118 -6.87 -4.29 10.04
CA ALA A 118 -7.18 -5.08 8.85
C ALA A 118 -7.70 -6.49 9.18
N THR A 119 -7.30 -7.09 10.30
CA THR A 119 -7.88 -8.36 10.78
C THR A 119 -9.28 -8.16 11.33
N LEU A 120 -9.50 -7.13 12.15
CA LEU A 120 -10.82 -6.82 12.71
C LEU A 120 -11.84 -6.40 11.64
N ALA A 121 -11.41 -5.64 10.63
CA ALA A 121 -12.27 -5.18 9.55
C ALA A 121 -12.42 -6.19 8.39
N PHE A 122 -11.73 -7.34 8.47
CA PHE A 122 -11.68 -8.35 7.39
C PHE A 122 -11.27 -7.78 6.02
N GLY A 123 -10.43 -6.75 5.97
CA GLY A 123 -10.01 -6.12 4.72
C GLY A 123 -8.98 -5.01 4.88
N CYS A 124 -8.44 -4.52 3.77
CA CYS A 124 -7.67 -3.27 3.70
C CYS A 124 -8.51 -2.14 3.09
N ASN A 125 -7.93 -0.95 2.94
CA ASN A 125 -8.53 0.16 2.20
C ASN A 125 -8.95 -0.22 0.76
N ILE A 126 -8.20 -1.06 0.05
CA ILE A 126 -8.57 -1.47 -1.30
C ILE A 126 -9.69 -2.52 -1.26
N GLY A 127 -9.50 -3.64 -0.54
CA GLY A 127 -10.50 -4.72 -0.53
C GLY A 127 -11.75 -4.41 0.30
N GLY A 128 -11.56 -3.88 1.51
CA GLY A 128 -12.64 -3.65 2.47
C GLY A 128 -13.36 -2.31 2.30
N PHE A 129 -12.74 -1.30 1.69
CA PHE A 129 -13.43 -0.06 1.30
C PHE A 129 -13.73 -0.05 -0.20
N PHE A 130 -12.74 0.02 -1.08
CA PHE A 130 -12.99 0.23 -2.51
C PHE A 130 -13.79 -0.91 -3.17
N SER A 131 -13.37 -2.17 -3.01
CA SER A 131 -14.09 -3.30 -3.58
C SER A 131 -15.45 -3.53 -2.90
N ALA A 132 -15.54 -3.40 -1.57
CA ALA A 132 -16.80 -3.55 -0.85
C ALA A 132 -17.84 -2.47 -1.21
N THR A 133 -17.42 -1.21 -1.35
CA THR A 133 -18.29 -0.11 -1.80
C THR A 133 -18.72 -0.31 -3.25
N SER A 134 -17.84 -0.83 -4.12
CA SER A 134 -18.21 -1.19 -5.50
C SER A 134 -19.27 -2.30 -5.58
N ALA A 135 -19.29 -3.20 -4.60
CA ALA A 135 -20.31 -4.23 -4.43
C ALA A 135 -21.58 -3.73 -3.69
N LEU A 136 -21.72 -2.41 -3.49
CA LEU A 136 -22.83 -1.76 -2.79
C LEU A 136 -22.99 -2.20 -1.32
N SER A 137 -21.92 -2.68 -0.69
CA SER A 137 -21.94 -3.09 0.72
C SER A 137 -21.84 -1.90 1.67
N LEU A 138 -22.73 -1.87 2.68
CA LEU A 138 -22.71 -0.85 3.73
C LEU A 138 -21.43 -0.91 4.59
N ALA A 139 -20.78 -2.09 4.66
CA ALA A 139 -19.53 -2.27 5.37
C ALA A 139 -18.40 -1.40 4.79
N GLY A 140 -18.39 -1.18 3.46
CA GLY A 140 -17.40 -0.33 2.81
C GLY A 140 -17.49 1.13 3.27
N LEU A 141 -18.72 1.66 3.38
CA LEU A 141 -18.94 3.02 3.89
C LEU A 141 -18.53 3.15 5.37
N GLY A 142 -18.85 2.14 6.19
CA GLY A 142 -18.38 2.09 7.58
C GLY A 142 -16.86 2.11 7.68
N MET A 143 -16.17 1.33 6.83
CA MET A 143 -14.71 1.31 6.77
C MET A 143 -14.14 2.66 6.30
N MET A 144 -14.76 3.33 5.33
CA MET A 144 -14.35 4.67 4.89
C MET A 144 -14.35 5.68 6.04
N LEU A 145 -15.43 5.71 6.82
CA LEU A 145 -15.56 6.63 7.96
C LEU A 145 -14.52 6.31 9.05
N ALA A 146 -14.36 5.03 9.39
CA ALA A 146 -13.39 4.61 10.40
C ALA A 146 -11.94 4.92 9.97
N LEU A 147 -11.59 4.65 8.70
CA LEU A 147 -10.29 5.01 8.13
C LEU A 147 -10.08 6.53 8.13
N GLY A 148 -11.10 7.31 7.79
CA GLY A 148 -11.06 8.77 7.81
C GLY A 148 -10.78 9.32 9.20
N VAL A 149 -11.50 8.84 10.22
CA VAL A 149 -11.29 9.24 11.62
C VAL A 149 -9.90 8.81 12.10
N GLY A 150 -9.49 7.58 11.82
CA GLY A 150 -8.17 7.07 12.20
C GLY A 150 -7.02 7.87 11.57
N ALA A 151 -7.12 8.17 10.28
CA ALA A 151 -6.14 8.99 9.56
C ALA A 151 -6.08 10.42 10.10
N PHE A 152 -7.23 11.03 10.41
CA PHE A 152 -7.30 12.36 11.00
C PHE A 152 -6.61 12.40 12.37
N LEU A 153 -6.91 11.46 13.26
CA LEU A 153 -6.29 11.39 14.59
C LEU A 153 -4.78 11.11 14.49
N GLY A 154 -4.37 10.17 13.63
CA GLY A 154 -2.96 9.87 13.40
C GLY A 154 -2.18 11.08 12.86
N LEU A 155 -2.74 11.79 11.88
CA LEU A 155 -2.13 13.00 11.34
C LEU A 155 -2.04 14.12 12.39
N ARG A 156 -3.10 14.34 13.18
CA ARG A 156 -3.09 15.33 14.26
C ARG A 156 -2.03 15.02 15.31
N TYR A 157 -1.88 13.74 15.68
CA TYR A 157 -0.82 13.31 16.60
C TYR A 157 0.57 13.56 16.01
N LEU A 158 0.82 13.12 14.77
CA LEU A 158 2.12 13.31 14.11
C LEU A 158 2.47 14.79 13.98
N LEU A 159 1.52 15.64 13.59
CA LEU A 159 1.73 17.08 13.48
C LEU A 159 2.06 17.71 14.84
N TRP A 160 1.29 17.37 15.88
CA TRP A 160 1.55 17.84 17.24
C TRP A 160 2.95 17.44 17.71
N GLU A 161 3.34 16.20 17.43
CA GLU A 161 4.63 15.66 17.85
C GLU A 161 5.80 16.33 17.14
N THR A 162 5.71 16.52 15.82
CA THR A 162 6.75 17.23 15.04
C THR A 162 6.91 18.68 15.52
N GLN A 163 5.82 19.33 15.96
CA GLN A 163 5.88 20.70 16.51
C GLN A 163 6.55 20.77 17.90
N HIS A 164 6.37 19.75 18.75
CA HIS A 164 6.84 19.79 20.15
C HIS A 164 8.16 19.04 20.38
N ARG A 165 8.49 18.04 19.54
CA ARG A 165 9.67 17.18 19.69
C ARG A 165 10.34 16.83 18.35
N PRO A 166 10.84 17.84 17.59
CA PRO A 166 11.44 17.62 16.27
C PRO A 166 12.69 16.73 16.31
N ALA A 167 13.46 16.79 17.41
CA ALA A 167 14.71 16.05 17.57
C ALA A 167 14.56 14.51 17.44
N TRP A 168 13.38 13.95 17.72
CA TRP A 168 13.15 12.50 17.62
C TRP A 168 12.80 12.06 16.18
N SER A 169 12.25 12.95 15.35
CA SER A 169 11.92 12.66 13.95
C SER A 169 13.08 12.96 12.98
N GLU A 170 13.94 13.93 13.31
CA GLU A 170 14.99 14.39 12.37
C GLU A 170 16.33 13.68 12.54
N ALA A 171 16.54 12.95 13.64
CA ALA A 171 17.84 12.37 13.96
C ALA A 171 18.21 11.19 13.03
N GLY A 172 18.99 11.50 11.99
CA GLY A 172 19.78 10.51 11.24
C GLY A 172 19.14 9.96 9.95
N GLY A 173 18.11 10.61 9.41
CA GLY A 173 17.58 10.28 8.09
C GLY A 173 18.62 10.49 6.99
N ARG A 174 18.75 9.53 6.06
CA ARG A 174 19.65 9.62 4.90
C ARG A 174 18.91 9.26 3.63
N VAL A 175 19.05 10.09 2.60
CA VAL A 175 18.54 9.79 1.26
C VAL A 175 19.73 9.41 0.39
N TYR A 176 19.67 8.22 -0.20
CA TYR A 176 20.66 7.73 -1.13
C TYR A 176 20.05 7.74 -2.54
N LEU A 177 20.78 8.33 -3.49
CA LEU A 177 20.43 8.51 -4.90
C LEU A 177 19.33 9.58 -5.13
N GLN A 178 19.69 10.66 -5.81
CA GLN A 178 18.81 11.69 -6.38
C GLN A 178 19.10 11.81 -7.88
#